data_AF-A0A6S6RQQ5-F1
#
_entry.id   AF-A0A6S6RQQ5-F1
#
_cell.length_a   1.000
_cell.length_b   1.000
_cell.length_c   1.000
_cell.angle_alpha   90.00
_cell.angle_beta   90.00
_cell.angle_gamma   90.00
#
_symmetry.space_group_name_H-M   'P 1'
#
loop_
_entity.id
_entity.type
_entity.pdbx_description
1 polymer ?
#
loop_
_entity_poly.entity_id
_entity_poly.type
_entity_poly.pdbx_seq_one_letter_code
_entity_poly.pdbx_strand_id
1 'polypeptide(L)'
;MSYSIDFRRKVIFTMEEEGLSIQETAKQFRIGSASISRWINQIEPKASTTRQRKIDKSELIKDVEQYPDAYQKEPAERFGVCQKAIWQALKKWD
;
A
#
# COMPACT_ATOMS: atom_id res chain seq x y z
N MET A 1 5.17 -5.34 -11.40
CA MET A 1 3.97 -5.19 -12.23
C MET A 1 2.85 -5.99 -11.59
N SER A 2 1.66 -5.42 -11.41
CA SER A 2 0.49 -6.19 -10.95
C SER A 2 -0.36 -6.55 -12.16
N TYR A 3 -0.74 -7.81 -12.28
CA TYR A 3 -1.71 -8.24 -13.30
C TYR A 3 -3.12 -7.80 -12.89
N SER A 4 -3.92 -7.35 -13.86
CA SER A 4 -5.33 -7.00 -13.65
C SER A 4 -6.11 -8.21 -13.17
N ILE A 5 -7.21 -7.97 -12.45
CA ILE A 5 -7.98 -9.07 -11.90
C ILE A 5 -8.64 -9.93 -12.97
N ASP A 6 -9.10 -9.30 -14.05
CA ASP A 6 -9.71 -10.00 -15.19
C ASP A 6 -8.72 -10.95 -15.85
N PHE A 7 -7.45 -10.54 -15.95
CA PHE A 7 -6.39 -11.41 -16.46
C PHE A 7 -6.16 -12.63 -15.55
N ARG A 8 -6.12 -12.42 -14.23
CA ARG A 8 -5.97 -13.52 -13.26
C ARG A 8 -7.12 -14.51 -13.37
N ARG A 9 -8.36 -14.02 -13.44
CA ARG A 9 -9.59 -14.83 -13.62
C ARG A 9 -9.53 -15.63 -14.91
N LYS A 10 -9.12 -15.01 -16.01
CA LYS A 10 -8.95 -15.70 -17.30
C LYS A 10 -7.93 -16.83 -17.21
N VAL A 11 -6.76 -16.59 -16.59
CA VAL A 11 -5.71 -17.61 -16.46
C VAL A 11 -6.18 -18.80 -15.63
N ILE A 12 -6.84 -18.56 -14.48
CA ILE A 12 -7.37 -19.64 -13.63
C ILE A 12 -8.49 -20.40 -14.35
N PHE A 13 -9.40 -19.69 -15.00
CA PHE A 13 -10.48 -20.31 -15.79
C PHE A 13 -9.93 -21.24 -16.87
N THR A 14 -8.95 -20.79 -17.67
CA THR A 14 -8.32 -21.61 -18.71
C THR A 14 -7.57 -22.82 -18.10
N MET A 15 -6.92 -22.65 -16.95
CA MET A 15 -6.24 -23.75 -16.26
C MET A 15 -7.22 -24.86 -15.84
N GLU A 16 -8.38 -24.47 -15.30
CA GLU A 16 -9.43 -25.40 -14.87
C GLU A 16 -10.16 -26.05 -16.06
N GLU A 17 -10.45 -25.27 -17.11
CA GLU A 17 -11.13 -25.74 -18.32
C GLU A 17 -10.26 -26.73 -19.11
N GLU A 18 -8.98 -26.44 -19.27
CA GLU A 18 -8.03 -27.28 -20.03
C GLU A 18 -7.39 -28.38 -19.15
N GLY A 19 -7.64 -28.39 -17.83
CA GLY A 19 -7.07 -29.37 -16.90
C GLY A 19 -5.54 -29.30 -16.76
N LEU A 20 -4.96 -28.12 -16.97
CA LEU A 20 -3.51 -27.92 -17.03
C LEU A 20 -2.86 -27.85 -15.64
N SER A 21 -1.60 -28.27 -15.57
CA SER A 21 -0.77 -28.01 -14.40
C SER A 21 -0.32 -26.54 -14.33
N ILE A 22 0.02 -26.08 -13.11
CA ILE A 22 0.57 -24.72 -12.87
C ILE A 22 1.75 -24.40 -13.80
N GLN A 23 2.61 -25.38 -14.10
CA GLN A 23 3.79 -25.19 -14.94
C GLN A 23 3.43 -25.06 -16.43
N GLU A 24 2.42 -25.78 -16.90
CA GLU A 24 1.94 -25.70 -18.28
C GLU A 24 1.22 -24.37 -18.51
N THR A 25 0.33 -23.98 -17.61
CA THR A 25 -0.34 -22.67 -17.64
C THR A 25 0.67 -21.52 -17.58
N ALA A 26 1.71 -21.64 -16.73
CA ALA A 26 2.80 -20.65 -16.66
C ALA A 26 3.50 -20.47 -18.02
N LYS A 27 3.78 -21.57 -18.72
CA LYS A 27 4.39 -21.55 -20.06
C LYS A 27 3.45 -20.97 -21.11
N GLN A 28 2.18 -21.39 -21.12
CA GLN A 28 1.16 -20.94 -22.07
C GLN A 28 0.94 -19.42 -21.98
N PHE A 29 0.79 -18.89 -20.77
CA PHE A 29 0.57 -17.46 -20.53
C PHE A 29 1.87 -16.65 -20.37
N ARG A 30 3.03 -17.31 -20.42
CA ARG A 30 4.37 -16.70 -20.23
C ARG A 30 4.48 -15.89 -18.94
N ILE A 31 3.98 -16.47 -17.85
CA ILE A 31 4.02 -15.88 -16.50
C ILE A 31 4.77 -16.80 -15.54
N GLY A 32 5.26 -16.27 -14.43
CA GLY A 32 5.90 -17.09 -13.41
C GLY A 32 4.89 -18.04 -12.74
N SER A 33 5.28 -19.31 -12.54
CA SER A 33 4.46 -20.32 -11.85
C SER A 33 4.01 -19.88 -10.45
N ALA A 34 4.89 -19.19 -9.72
CA ALA A 34 4.58 -18.63 -8.41
C ALA A 34 3.41 -17.60 -8.44
N SER A 35 3.20 -16.91 -9.57
CA SER A 35 2.06 -15.99 -9.71
C SER A 35 0.74 -16.75 -9.76
N ILE A 36 0.69 -17.84 -10.53
CA ILE A 36 -0.49 -18.71 -10.62
C ILE A 36 -0.78 -19.34 -9.27
N SER A 37 0.23 -19.89 -8.59
CA SER A 37 0.06 -20.44 -7.23
C SER A 37 -0.49 -19.41 -6.25
N ARG A 38 -0.08 -18.13 -6.37
CA ARG A 38 -0.64 -17.04 -5.55
C ARG A 38 -2.09 -16.76 -5.89
N TRP A 39 -2.47 -16.77 -7.17
CA TRP A 39 -3.84 -16.48 -7.60
C TRP A 39 -4.84 -17.57 -7.25
N ILE A 40 -4.40 -18.84 -7.24
CA ILE A 40 -5.20 -19.97 -6.72
C ILE A 40 -5.58 -19.73 -5.26
N ASN A 41 -4.63 -19.25 -4.45
CA ASN A 41 -4.88 -18.96 -3.04
C ASN A 41 -5.65 -17.64 -2.84
N GLN A 42 -5.33 -16.61 -3.63
CA GLN A 42 -5.94 -15.29 -3.53
C GLN A 42 -5.92 -14.57 -4.89
N ILE A 43 -7.08 -14.51 -5.54
CA ILE A 43 -7.21 -13.88 -6.85
C ILE A 43 -7.21 -12.35 -6.76
N GLU A 44 -7.87 -11.81 -5.73
CA GLU A 44 -7.96 -10.38 -5.46
C GLU A 44 -6.57 -9.82 -5.08
N PRO A 45 -6.14 -8.68 -5.63
CA PRO A 45 -4.93 -8.02 -5.19
C PRO A 45 -5.03 -7.64 -3.71
N LYS A 46 -3.96 -7.86 -2.95
CA LYS A 46 -3.88 -7.39 -1.57
C LYS A 46 -3.98 -5.86 -1.55
N ALA A 47 -4.93 -5.34 -0.78
CA ALA A 47 -5.06 -3.90 -0.59
C ALA A 47 -3.75 -3.32 -0.03
N SER A 48 -3.24 -2.26 -0.67
CA SER A 48 -2.11 -1.53 -0.11
C SER A 48 -2.60 -0.75 1.10
N THR A 49 -2.13 -1.11 2.29
CA THR A 49 -2.34 -0.30 3.47
C THR A 49 -1.48 0.96 3.39
N THR A 50 -2.02 2.09 3.82
CA THR A 50 -1.22 3.30 4.01
C THR A 50 -0.17 3.05 5.09
N ARG A 51 1.05 3.58 4.86
CA ARG A 51 2.12 3.50 5.85
C ARG A 51 1.75 4.30 7.09
N GLN A 52 1.78 3.65 8.25
CA GLN A 52 1.68 4.34 9.54
C GLN A 52 2.90 5.26 9.72
N ARG A 53 2.65 6.55 9.92
CA ARG A 53 3.69 7.57 10.12
C ARG A 53 3.88 7.82 11.62
N LYS A 54 5.00 8.47 11.95
CA LYS A 54 5.35 8.83 13.34
C LYS A 54 4.43 9.88 13.96
N ILE A 55 3.74 10.67 13.13
CA ILE A 55 2.89 11.77 13.57
C ILE A 55 1.48 11.46 13.06
N ASP A 56 0.51 11.44 13.98
CA ASP A 56 -0.91 11.39 13.61
C ASP A 56 -1.33 12.74 13.02
N LYS A 57 -1.97 12.69 11.85
CA LYS A 57 -2.41 13.88 11.13
C LYS A 57 -3.48 14.65 11.92
N SER A 58 -4.43 13.94 12.50
CA SER A 58 -5.55 14.55 13.23
C SER A 58 -5.08 15.25 14.50
N GLU A 59 -4.09 14.68 15.18
CA GLU A 59 -3.48 15.27 16.37
C GLU A 59 -2.64 16.50 16.02
N LEU A 60 -1.84 16.45 14.95
CA LEU A 60 -1.05 17.61 14.52
C LEU A 60 -1.92 18.78 14.06
N ILE A 61 -3.10 18.54 13.44
CA ILE A 61 -4.04 19.62 13.10
C ILE A 61 -4.57 20.29 14.36
N LYS A 62 -5.05 19.51 15.33
CA LYS A 62 -5.56 20.04 16.61
C LYS A 62 -4.49 20.85 17.35
N ASP A 63 -3.24 20.39 17.30
CA ASP A 63 -2.12 21.08 17.93
C ASP A 63 -1.84 22.45 17.29
N VAL A 64 -1.91 22.54 15.95
CA VAL A 64 -1.77 23.81 15.22
C VAL A 64 -2.96 24.75 15.50
N GLU A 65 -4.19 24.23 15.58
CA GLU A 65 -5.37 25.02 15.94
C GLU A 65 -5.30 25.57 17.37
N GLN A 66 -4.78 24.77 18.29
CA GLN A 66 -4.62 25.15 19.70
C GLN A 66 -3.48 26.15 19.90
N TYR A 67 -2.41 26.06 19.10
CA TYR A 67 -1.23 26.91 19.20
C TYR A 67 -0.85 27.49 17.83
N PRO A 68 -1.63 28.46 17.29
CA PRO A 68 -1.41 28.98 15.94
C PRO A 68 -0.09 29.72 15.77
N ASP A 69 0.40 30.33 16.86
CA ASP A 69 1.65 31.10 16.87
C ASP A 69 2.87 30.25 17.28
N ALA A 70 2.69 28.96 17.54
CA ALA A 70 3.78 28.08 17.97
C ALA A 70 4.83 27.88 16.88
N TYR A 71 6.10 27.99 17.26
CA TYR A 71 7.19 27.56 16.40
C TYR A 71 7.18 26.05 16.24
N GLN A 72 7.53 25.53 15.05
CA GLN A 72 7.59 24.09 14.76
C GLN A 72 8.45 23.24 15.71
N LYS A 73 9.33 23.86 16.50
CA LYS A 73 10.12 23.19 17.53
C LYS A 73 9.26 22.71 18.70
N GLU A 74 8.27 23.50 19.11
CA GLU A 74 7.36 23.22 20.22
C GLU A 74 6.46 21.99 20.00
N PRO A 75 5.74 21.85 18.86
CA PRO A 75 5.03 20.61 18.56
C PRO A 75 6.01 19.45 18.40
N ALA A 76 7.21 19.66 17.86
CA ALA A 76 8.21 18.59 17.79
C ALA A 76 8.54 18.00 19.17
N GLU A 77 8.70 18.85 20.18
CA GLU A 77 8.88 18.41 21.57
C GLU A 77 7.64 17.68 22.11
N ARG A 78 6.42 18.19 21.86
CA ARG A 78 5.15 17.54 22.27
C ARG A 78 4.95 16.16 21.63
N PHE A 79 5.26 16.02 20.35
CA PHE A 79 5.15 14.78 19.59
C PHE A 79 6.38 13.87 19.73
N GLY A 80 7.44 14.29 20.43
CA GLY A 80 8.67 13.51 20.58
C GLY A 80 9.42 13.25 19.25
N VAL A 81 9.33 14.19 18.31
CA VAL A 81 9.93 14.09 16.97
C VAL A 81 10.87 15.26 16.69
N CYS A 82 11.68 15.16 15.64
CA CYS A 82 12.51 16.29 15.24
C CYS A 82 11.66 17.35 14.51
N GLN A 83 12.06 18.62 14.60
CA GLN A 83 11.41 19.76 13.94
C GLN A 83 11.19 19.52 12.43
N LYS A 84 12.16 18.88 11.75
CA LYS A 84 12.06 18.52 10.33
C LYS A 84 10.86 17.60 10.03
N ALA A 85 10.48 16.72 10.96
CA ALA A 85 9.32 15.85 10.79
C ALA A 85 8.02 16.65 10.81
N ILE A 86 7.90 17.64 11.69
CA ILE A 86 6.78 18.59 11.72
C ILE A 86 6.70 19.38 10.42
N TRP A 87 7.81 19.99 9.98
CA TRP A 87 7.86 20.73 8.71
C TRP A 87 7.41 19.89 7.52
N GLN A 88 7.89 18.64 7.41
CA GLN A 88 7.48 17.72 6.34
C GLN A 88 6.01 17.31 6.43
N ALA A 89 5.46 17.22 7.65
CA ALA A 89 4.07 16.89 7.86
C ALA A 89 3.17 18.05 7.42
N LEU A 90 3.50 19.28 7.83
CA LEU A 90 2.78 20.51 7.46
C LEU A 90 2.87 20.79 5.96
N LYS A 91 4.07 20.72 5.35
CA LYS A 91 4.26 20.98 3.92
C LYS A 91 3.50 20.01 2.99
N LYS A 92 3.16 18.81 3.46
CA LYS A 92 2.35 17.87 2.68
C LYS A 92 0.85 18.24 2.69
N TRP A 93 0.47 19.26 3.44
CA TRP A 93 -0.92 19.69 3.59
C TRP A 93 -1.22 21.00 2.86
N ASP A 94 -0.21 21.80 2.53
CA ASP A 94 -0.28 22.79 1.44
C ASP A 94 -0.44 22.09 0.08
#